data_AF-A0A9P1N139-F1
#
_entry.id   AF-A0A9P1N139-F1
#
_cell.length_a   1.000
_cell.length_b   1.000
_cell.length_c   1.000
_cell.angle_alpha   90.00
_cell.angle_beta   90.00
_cell.angle_gamma   90.00
#
_symmetry.space_group_name_H-M   'P 1'
#
loop_
_entity.id
_entity.type
_entity.pdbx_description
1 polymer ?
#
loop_
_entity_poly.entity_id
_entity_poly.type
_entity_poly.pdbx_seq_one_letter_code
_entity_poly.pdbx_strand_id
1 'polypeptide(L)'
;MTEIWENLRKKARSAENSIDVKLVSLNKLSANSHGGFDIDEKIVTSRQNLFQNLTDEISGLIEQLNTINDEMSEVTGSQTSAAWANNPAIQHTLRRHREILRDYGTEFRRARDNVQQILQREALLSSSTSESRNGRVNNRAKGIDMYLKENEHISSCERLLDEQLEMAMSTKENVARQGINLRGISNRLHQVTKKYPAINNLMQKIKTKKQKNTVILAAVISFCLIFTIFWIIN
;
A
#
# COMPACT_ATOMS: atom_id res chain seq x y z
N MET A 1 -19.73 -8.12 24.11
CA MET A 1 -19.75 -8.72 22.74
C MET A 1 -19.11 -7.80 21.71
N THR A 2 -19.49 -6.51 21.65
CA THR A 2 -18.66 -5.45 21.04
C THR A 2 -17.25 -5.38 21.61
N GLU A 3 -17.09 -5.66 22.91
CA GLU A 3 -15.78 -5.77 23.56
C GLU A 3 -14.91 -6.92 23.04
N ILE A 4 -15.49 -8.05 22.62
CA ILE A 4 -14.74 -9.19 22.06
C ILE A 4 -14.15 -8.80 20.71
N TRP A 5 -14.96 -8.15 19.86
CA TRP A 5 -14.53 -7.59 18.59
C TRP A 5 -13.44 -6.52 18.76
N GLU A 6 -13.63 -5.59 19.70
CA GLU A 6 -12.64 -4.54 19.99
C GLU A 6 -11.33 -5.12 20.56
N ASN A 7 -11.40 -6.17 21.38
CA ASN A 7 -10.21 -6.86 21.90
C ASN A 7 -9.46 -7.60 20.79
N LEU A 8 -10.16 -8.31 19.89
CA LEU A 8 -9.54 -8.96 18.73
C LEU A 8 -8.88 -7.95 17.80
N ARG A 9 -9.53 -6.80 17.57
CA ARG A 9 -8.97 -5.71 16.76
C ARG A 9 -7.72 -5.09 17.39
N LYS A 10 -7.71 -4.89 18.71
CA LYS A 10 -6.51 -4.44 19.44
C LYS A 10 -5.37 -5.45 19.34
N LYS A 11 -5.68 -6.74 19.47
CA LYS A 11 -4.71 -7.84 19.36
C LYS A 11 -4.11 -7.90 17.95
N ALA A 12 -4.95 -7.80 16.91
CA ALA A 12 -4.51 -7.72 15.51
C ALA A 12 -3.58 -6.52 15.27
N ARG A 13 -3.97 -5.31 15.71
CA ARG A 13 -3.12 -4.11 15.58
C ARG A 13 -1.77 -4.23 16.29
N SER A 14 -1.76 -4.88 17.46
CA SER A 14 -0.51 -5.12 18.20
C SER A 14 0.41 -6.08 17.43
N ALA A 15 -0.16 -7.15 16.87
CA ALA A 15 0.58 -8.09 16.03
C ALA A 15 1.10 -7.42 14.75
N GLU A 16 0.27 -6.63 14.07
CA GLU A 16 0.67 -5.83 12.88
C GLU A 16 1.85 -4.90 13.19
N ASN A 17 1.79 -4.16 14.30
CA ASN A 17 2.88 -3.26 14.71
C ASN A 17 4.18 -4.03 15.02
N SER A 18 4.06 -5.21 15.66
CA SER A 18 5.21 -6.07 15.94
C SER A 18 5.84 -6.62 14.65
N ILE A 19 5.01 -7.02 13.68
CA ILE A 19 5.46 -7.47 12.35
C ILE A 19 6.21 -6.34 11.63
N ASP A 20 5.68 -5.11 11.65
CA ASP A 20 6.30 -3.96 10.96
C ASP A 20 7.70 -3.65 11.53
N VAL A 21 7.83 -3.56 12.85
CA VAL A 21 9.13 -3.32 13.52
C VAL A 21 10.15 -4.42 13.20
N LYS A 22 9.71 -5.68 13.18
CA LYS A 22 10.59 -6.81 12.86
C LYS A 22 10.94 -6.88 11.37
N LEU A 23 10.02 -6.55 10.46
CA LEU A 23 10.30 -6.43 9.03
C LEU A 23 11.32 -5.32 8.73
N VAL A 24 11.22 -4.17 9.42
CA VAL A 24 12.24 -3.11 9.31
C VAL A 24 13.59 -3.63 9.78
N SER A 25 13.62 -4.39 10.88
CA SER A 25 14.86 -4.99 11.39
C SER A 25 15.45 -6.02 10.42
N LEU A 26 14.61 -6.87 9.82
CA LEU A 26 14.99 -7.83 8.78
C LEU A 26 15.58 -7.12 7.55
N ASN A 27 14.94 -6.04 7.09
CA ASN A 27 15.44 -5.24 5.97
C ASN A 27 16.76 -4.52 6.29
N LYS A 28 17.00 -4.15 7.56
CA LYS A 28 18.31 -3.62 7.99
C LYS A 28 19.43 -4.67 7.91
N LEU A 29 19.13 -5.96 8.14
CA LEU A 29 20.13 -7.03 7.93
C LEU A 29 20.55 -7.13 6.46
N SER A 30 19.67 -6.78 5.51
CA SER A 30 20.00 -6.65 4.09
C SER A 30 20.83 -5.38 3.82
N ALA A 31 20.41 -4.23 4.35
CA ALA A 31 21.07 -2.94 4.07
C ALA A 31 22.50 -2.85 4.60
N ASN A 32 22.80 -3.48 5.74
CA ASN A 32 24.14 -3.46 6.37
C ASN A 32 25.19 -4.33 5.65
N SER A 33 24.82 -4.98 4.53
CA SER A 33 25.74 -5.82 3.73
C SER A 33 26.69 -5.02 2.84
N HIS A 34 26.37 -3.76 2.53
CA HIS A 34 27.18 -2.92 1.64
C HIS A 34 28.37 -2.30 2.38
N GLY A 35 29.55 -2.94 2.33
CA GLY A 35 30.81 -2.16 2.46
C GLY A 35 32.03 -2.79 3.12
N GLY A 36 32.01 -4.04 3.57
CA GLY A 36 33.18 -4.63 4.24
C GLY A 36 33.97 -5.58 3.33
N PHE A 37 35.19 -5.22 2.94
CA PHE A 37 36.13 -6.10 2.21
C PHE A 37 36.79 -7.18 3.11
N ASP A 38 36.39 -7.24 4.39
CA ASP A 38 36.94 -8.13 5.41
C ASP A 38 35.79 -8.73 6.23
N ILE A 39 35.00 -9.59 5.59
CA ILE A 39 33.88 -10.28 6.24
C ILE A 39 34.45 -11.51 6.96
N ASP A 40 34.54 -11.44 8.29
CA ASP A 40 34.92 -12.57 9.13
C ASP A 40 33.79 -13.64 9.12
N GLU A 41 34.15 -14.91 8.99
CA GLU A 41 33.21 -16.05 8.87
C GLU A 41 32.26 -16.13 10.08
N LYS A 42 32.74 -15.70 11.26
CA LYS A 42 31.96 -15.59 12.50
C LYS A 42 30.85 -14.52 12.44
N ILE A 43 31.05 -13.46 11.66
CA ILE A 43 30.07 -12.40 11.48
C ILE A 43 28.97 -12.85 10.52
N VAL A 44 29.32 -13.58 9.45
CA VAL A 44 28.35 -14.17 8.51
C VAL A 44 27.43 -15.16 9.23
N THR A 45 28.01 -16.11 9.98
CA THR A 45 27.25 -17.11 10.74
C THR A 45 26.34 -16.47 11.80
N SER A 46 26.83 -15.43 12.49
CA SER A 46 26.01 -14.69 13.46
C SER A 46 24.84 -13.97 12.79
N ARG A 47 25.04 -13.36 11.61
CA ARG A 47 23.98 -12.72 10.83
C ARG A 47 22.98 -13.72 10.26
N GLN A 48 23.44 -14.90 9.85
CA GLN A 48 22.59 -16.00 9.41
C GLN A 48 21.66 -16.48 10.54
N ASN A 49 22.20 -16.64 11.75
CA ASN A 49 21.39 -17.03 12.92
C ASN A 49 20.37 -15.96 13.29
N LEU A 50 20.75 -14.67 13.25
CA LEU A 50 19.82 -13.55 13.47
C LEU A 50 18.73 -13.50 12.40
N PHE A 51 19.08 -13.73 11.14
CA PHE A 51 18.12 -13.82 10.04
C PHE A 51 17.13 -14.96 10.25
N GLN A 52 17.60 -16.14 10.64
CA GLN A 52 16.74 -17.30 10.90
C GLN A 52 15.78 -17.02 12.06
N ASN A 53 16.28 -16.50 13.19
CA ASN A 53 15.44 -16.14 14.33
C ASN A 53 14.37 -15.09 13.97
N LEU A 54 14.73 -14.02 13.26
CA LEU A 54 13.76 -13.01 12.83
C LEU A 54 12.74 -13.57 11.84
N THR A 55 13.16 -14.47 10.95
CA THR A 55 12.28 -15.15 9.98
C THR A 55 11.27 -16.02 10.70
N ASP A 56 11.70 -16.80 11.69
CA ASP A 56 10.83 -17.68 12.47
C ASP A 56 9.85 -16.86 13.33
N GLU A 57 10.32 -15.79 13.97
CA GLU A 57 9.47 -14.89 14.74
C GLU A 57 8.42 -14.17 13.88
N ILE A 58 8.78 -13.66 12.70
CA ILE A 58 7.81 -13.00 11.80
C ILE A 58 6.81 -14.03 11.26
N SER A 59 7.26 -15.24 10.94
CA SER A 59 6.37 -16.33 10.49
C SER A 59 5.34 -16.67 11.57
N GLY A 60 5.77 -16.80 12.83
CA GLY A 60 4.87 -17.03 13.96
C GLY A 60 3.90 -15.89 14.20
N LEU A 61 4.32 -14.63 14.04
CA LEU A 61 3.42 -13.47 14.15
C LEU A 61 2.40 -13.40 13.01
N ILE A 62 2.78 -13.76 11.79
CA ILE A 62 1.84 -13.85 10.65
C ILE A 62 0.81 -14.94 10.90
N GLU A 63 1.21 -16.10 11.44
CA GLU A 63 0.29 -17.18 11.82
C GLU A 63 -0.65 -16.75 12.96
N GLN A 64 -0.15 -16.04 13.96
CA GLN A 64 -0.97 -15.42 15.00
C GLN A 64 -1.96 -14.39 14.44
N LEU A 65 -1.55 -13.55 13.48
CA LEU A 65 -2.44 -12.60 12.85
C LEU A 65 -3.50 -13.31 11.99
N ASN A 66 -3.16 -14.43 11.34
CA ASN A 66 -4.08 -15.24 10.58
C ASN A 66 -5.16 -15.87 11.48
N THR A 67 -4.76 -16.51 12.58
CA THR A 67 -5.69 -17.07 13.57
C THR A 67 -6.61 -16.01 14.18
N ILE A 68 -6.10 -14.82 14.51
CA ILE A 68 -6.94 -13.70 14.98
C ILE A 68 -7.94 -13.24 13.90
N ASN A 69 -7.56 -13.27 12.62
CA ASN A 69 -8.42 -12.89 11.52
C ASN A 69 -9.51 -13.96 11.24
N ASP A 70 -9.16 -15.23 11.44
CA ASP A 70 -10.10 -16.35 11.38
C ASP A 70 -11.11 -16.28 12.53
N GLU A 71 -10.65 -16.01 13.77
CA GLU A 71 -11.53 -15.76 14.93
C GLU A 71 -12.45 -14.55 14.68
N MET A 72 -11.92 -13.45 14.11
CA MET A 72 -12.76 -12.30 13.71
C MET A 72 -13.78 -12.67 12.64
N SER A 73 -13.41 -13.52 11.68
CA SER A 73 -14.32 -14.00 10.64
C SER A 73 -15.39 -14.93 11.20
N GLU A 74 -15.06 -15.79 12.16
CA GLU A 74 -15.98 -16.71 12.83
C GLU A 74 -16.99 -15.93 13.70
N VAL A 75 -16.52 -14.95 14.46
CA VAL A 75 -17.38 -14.05 15.26
C VAL A 75 -18.34 -13.28 14.36
N THR A 76 -17.92 -12.90 13.16
CA THR A 76 -18.75 -12.18 12.19
C THR A 76 -19.69 -13.11 11.40
N GLY A 77 -19.25 -14.33 11.07
CA GLY A 77 -19.95 -15.29 10.23
C GLY A 77 -20.95 -16.20 10.97
N SER A 78 -20.66 -16.59 12.21
CA SER A 78 -21.61 -17.31 13.07
C SER A 78 -22.81 -16.47 13.50
N GLN A 79 -22.70 -15.14 13.36
CA GLN A 79 -23.69 -14.17 13.85
C GLN A 79 -24.39 -13.40 12.72
N THR A 80 -24.57 -14.02 11.55
CA THR A 80 -25.34 -13.46 10.41
C THR A 80 -26.77 -13.02 10.78
N SER A 81 -27.30 -13.48 11.91
CA SER A 81 -28.60 -13.10 12.50
C SER A 81 -28.56 -11.88 13.44
N ALA A 82 -27.38 -11.36 13.82
CA ALA A 82 -27.25 -10.22 14.71
C ALA A 82 -27.10 -8.90 13.92
N ALA A 83 -27.96 -7.91 14.18
CA ALA A 83 -28.02 -6.64 13.46
C ALA A 83 -26.71 -5.83 13.44
N TRP A 84 -25.80 -6.08 14.41
CA TRP A 84 -24.50 -5.43 14.49
C TRP A 84 -23.44 -6.06 13.56
N ALA A 85 -23.49 -7.37 13.29
CA ALA A 85 -22.54 -8.08 12.42
C ALA A 85 -22.74 -7.79 10.92
N ASN A 86 -23.96 -7.37 10.55
CA ASN A 86 -24.29 -6.87 9.21
C ASN A 86 -23.89 -5.41 8.98
N ASN A 87 -23.24 -4.75 9.96
CA ASN A 87 -22.78 -3.37 9.79
C ASN A 87 -21.69 -3.30 8.70
N PRO A 88 -21.89 -2.50 7.62
CA PRO A 88 -20.93 -2.36 6.54
C PRO A 88 -19.52 -1.96 7.00
N ALA A 89 -19.40 -1.24 8.11
CA ALA A 89 -18.12 -0.82 8.69
C ALA A 89 -17.30 -2.01 9.25
N ILE A 90 -17.97 -3.01 9.83
CA ILE A 90 -17.33 -4.21 10.40
C ILE A 90 -16.84 -5.11 9.27
N GLN A 91 -17.67 -5.33 8.26
CA GLN A 91 -17.32 -6.06 7.05
C GLN A 91 -16.12 -5.44 6.31
N HIS A 92 -16.11 -4.10 6.19
CA HIS A 92 -14.96 -3.38 5.63
C HIS A 92 -13.69 -3.53 6.47
N THR A 93 -13.81 -3.50 7.79
CA THR A 93 -12.66 -3.64 8.70
C THR A 93 -12.05 -5.04 8.60
N LEU A 94 -12.87 -6.09 8.58
CA LEU A 94 -12.41 -7.48 8.38
C LEU A 94 -11.71 -7.66 7.03
N ARG A 95 -12.31 -7.14 5.96
CA ARG A 95 -11.71 -7.16 4.62
C ARG A 95 -10.35 -6.47 4.61
N ARG A 96 -10.23 -5.32 5.28
CA ARG A 96 -8.97 -4.58 5.38
C ARG A 96 -7.90 -5.37 6.14
N HIS A 97 -8.24 -6.02 7.25
CA HIS A 97 -7.29 -6.88 7.98
C HIS A 97 -6.81 -8.07 7.12
N ARG A 98 -7.67 -8.66 6.28
CA ARG A 98 -7.26 -9.68 5.29
C ARG A 98 -6.31 -9.15 4.22
N GLU A 99 -6.60 -7.97 3.68
CA GLU A 99 -5.72 -7.31 2.72
C GLU A 99 -4.34 -7.02 3.34
N ILE A 100 -4.32 -6.44 4.55
CA ILE A 100 -3.10 -6.16 5.31
C ILE A 100 -2.29 -7.44 5.59
N LEU A 101 -2.93 -8.53 6.04
CA LEU A 101 -2.27 -9.81 6.27
C LEU A 101 -1.62 -10.35 4.99
N ARG A 102 -2.32 -10.25 3.86
CA ARG A 102 -1.79 -10.68 2.56
C ARG A 102 -0.57 -9.86 2.16
N ASP A 103 -0.66 -8.54 2.33
CA ASP A 103 0.42 -7.61 2.01
C ASP A 103 1.65 -7.89 2.89
N TYR A 104 1.48 -8.12 4.19
CA TYR A 104 2.57 -8.56 5.08
C TYR A 104 3.18 -9.90 4.65
N GLY A 105 2.37 -10.86 4.22
CA GLY A 105 2.87 -12.14 3.71
C GLY A 105 3.68 -11.99 2.42
N THR A 106 3.30 -11.09 1.52
CA THR A 106 4.08 -10.80 0.30
C THR A 106 5.37 -10.05 0.61
N GLU A 107 5.30 -9.03 1.47
CA GLU A 107 6.48 -8.24 1.86
C GLU A 107 7.48 -9.08 2.66
N PHE A 108 7.00 -9.96 3.55
CA PHE A 108 7.86 -10.90 4.27
C PHE A 108 8.60 -11.85 3.33
N ARG A 109 7.90 -12.47 2.36
CA ARG A 109 8.56 -13.33 1.36
C ARG A 109 9.62 -12.57 0.57
N ARG A 110 9.28 -11.37 0.11
CA ARG A 110 10.20 -10.50 -0.64
C ARG A 110 11.44 -10.13 0.17
N ALA A 111 11.25 -9.68 1.42
CA ALA A 111 12.33 -9.31 2.31
C ALA A 111 13.22 -10.51 2.66
N ARG A 112 12.60 -11.66 2.96
CA ARG A 112 13.31 -12.92 3.25
C ARG A 112 14.16 -13.36 2.07
N ASP A 113 13.59 -13.41 0.87
CA ASP A 113 14.30 -13.86 -0.33
C ASP A 113 15.46 -12.92 -0.67
N ASN A 114 15.29 -11.60 -0.49
CA ASN A 114 16.35 -10.62 -0.66
C ASN A 114 17.50 -10.82 0.35
N VAL A 115 17.19 -10.91 1.65
CA VAL A 115 18.22 -11.13 2.68
C VAL A 115 18.92 -12.48 2.48
N GLN A 116 18.19 -13.52 2.08
CA GLN A 116 18.76 -14.83 1.79
C GLN A 116 19.74 -14.77 0.60
N GLN A 117 19.41 -14.06 -0.49
CA GLN A 117 20.33 -13.86 -1.61
C GLN A 117 21.60 -13.13 -1.18
N ILE A 118 21.46 -12.12 -0.32
CA ILE A 118 22.59 -11.37 0.23
C ILE A 118 23.48 -12.26 1.11
N LEU A 119 22.90 -13.03 2.03
CA LEU A 119 23.64 -13.95 2.88
C LEU A 119 24.34 -15.05 2.06
N GLN A 120 23.67 -15.59 1.04
CA GLN A 120 24.28 -16.56 0.12
C GLN A 120 25.48 -15.95 -0.62
N ARG A 121 25.34 -14.71 -1.11
CA ARG A 121 26.45 -13.97 -1.73
C ARG A 121 27.60 -13.75 -0.76
N GLU A 122 27.31 -13.37 0.49
CA GLU A 122 28.32 -13.19 1.54
C GLU A 122 29.04 -14.50 1.89
N ALA A 123 28.31 -15.62 1.99
CA ALA A 123 28.89 -16.93 2.27
C ALA A 123 29.83 -17.39 1.15
N LEU A 124 29.44 -17.20 -0.12
CA LEU A 124 30.29 -17.51 -1.27
C LEU A 124 31.56 -16.64 -1.31
N LEU A 125 31.42 -15.33 -1.02
CA LEU A 125 32.56 -14.41 -0.97
C LEU A 125 33.50 -14.73 0.18
N SER A 126 32.97 -15.02 1.38
CA SER A 126 33.73 -15.43 2.57
C SER A 126 34.60 -16.67 2.30
N SER A 127 34.07 -17.64 1.55
CA SER A 127 34.82 -18.84 1.16
C SER A 127 35.99 -18.53 0.22
N SER A 128 35.84 -17.55 -0.68
CA SER A 128 36.91 -17.16 -1.62
C SER A 128 38.02 -16.34 -0.96
N THR A 129 37.69 -15.50 0.04
CA THR A 129 38.67 -14.69 0.77
C THR A 129 39.52 -15.51 1.74
N SER A 130 38.96 -16.57 2.35
CA SER A 130 39.74 -17.48 3.20
C SER A 130 40.80 -18.24 2.40
N GLU A 131 40.46 -18.66 1.17
CA GLU A 131 41.37 -19.33 0.24
C GLU A 131 42.46 -18.38 -0.31
N SER A 132 42.09 -17.13 -0.63
CA SER A 132 43.03 -16.08 -1.06
C SER A 132 43.99 -15.65 0.06
N ARG A 133 43.57 -15.71 1.33
CA ARG A 133 44.43 -15.36 2.49
C ARG A 133 45.54 -16.41 2.73
N ASN A 134 45.36 -17.65 2.29
CA ASN A 134 46.41 -18.67 2.27
C ASN A 134 47.39 -18.53 1.08
N GLY A 135 47.04 -17.78 0.04
CA GLY A 135 47.91 -17.45 -1.10
C GLY A 135 48.80 -16.22 -0.86
N ARG A 136 49.64 -16.23 0.19
CA ARG A 136 50.54 -15.11 0.55
C ARG A 136 51.76 -14.92 -0.39
N VAL A 137 51.64 -15.07 -1.72
CA VAL A 137 52.83 -15.09 -2.60
C VAL A 137 52.91 -13.98 -3.66
N ASN A 138 51.89 -13.13 -3.89
CA ASN A 138 52.04 -12.12 -4.95
C ASN A 138 51.42 -10.74 -4.69
N ASN A 139 52.11 -9.94 -3.86
CA ASN A 139 51.76 -8.54 -3.60
C ASN A 139 51.74 -7.63 -4.84
N ARG A 140 52.33 -8.05 -5.97
CA ARG A 140 52.30 -7.30 -7.25
C ARG A 140 51.06 -7.61 -8.10
N ALA A 141 50.52 -8.82 -8.05
CA ALA A 141 49.32 -9.20 -8.80
C ALA A 141 48.05 -8.57 -8.19
N LYS A 142 48.02 -8.34 -6.87
CA LYS A 142 46.90 -7.69 -6.17
C LYS A 142 46.57 -6.29 -6.67
N GLY A 143 47.58 -5.50 -7.08
CA GLY A 143 47.35 -4.17 -7.65
C GLY A 143 46.63 -4.25 -8.99
N ILE A 144 47.11 -5.12 -9.88
CA ILE A 144 46.53 -5.31 -11.23
C ILE A 144 45.10 -5.85 -11.15
N ASP A 145 44.86 -6.82 -10.25
CA ASP A 145 43.54 -7.41 -10.03
C ASP A 145 42.54 -6.39 -9.43
N MET A 146 43.02 -5.53 -8.52
CA MET A 146 42.24 -4.41 -8.00
C MET A 146 41.87 -3.41 -9.10
N TYR A 147 42.79 -3.05 -9.99
CA TYR A 147 42.51 -2.15 -11.12
C TYR A 147 41.58 -2.76 -12.16
N LEU A 148 41.71 -4.07 -12.43
CA LEU A 148 40.79 -4.78 -13.33
C LEU A 148 39.36 -4.79 -12.78
N LYS A 149 39.22 -5.07 -11.48
CA LYS A 149 37.93 -5.02 -10.78
C LYS A 149 37.37 -3.61 -10.73
N GLU A 150 38.20 -2.59 -10.52
CA GLU A 150 37.79 -1.19 -10.59
C GLU A 150 37.28 -0.82 -11.99
N ASN A 151 37.95 -1.31 -13.04
CA ASN A 151 37.50 -1.08 -14.42
C ASN A 151 36.15 -1.76 -14.71
N GLU A 152 35.93 -2.98 -14.20
CA GLU A 152 34.63 -3.66 -14.27
C GLU A 152 33.53 -2.88 -13.52
N HIS A 153 33.86 -2.31 -12.35
CA HIS A 153 32.94 -1.44 -11.62
C HIS A 153 32.64 -0.15 -12.39
N ILE A 154 33.63 0.48 -13.03
CA ILE A 154 33.44 1.66 -13.87
C ILE A 154 32.51 1.35 -15.05
N SER A 155 32.73 0.23 -15.75
CA SER A 155 31.88 -0.18 -16.87
C SER A 155 30.44 -0.50 -16.42
N SER A 156 30.28 -1.11 -15.24
CA SER A 156 28.96 -1.34 -14.64
C SER A 156 28.26 -0.03 -14.27
N CYS A 157 29.01 0.93 -13.69
CA CYS A 157 28.50 2.26 -13.37
C CYS A 157 28.09 3.04 -14.62
N GLU A 158 28.85 2.93 -15.71
CA GLU A 158 28.52 3.56 -17.00
C GLU A 158 27.18 3.04 -17.52
N ARG A 159 26.96 1.72 -17.52
CA ARG A 159 25.67 1.14 -17.94
C ARG A 159 24.49 1.57 -17.06
N LEU A 160 24.70 1.64 -15.74
CA LEU A 160 23.67 2.12 -14.81
C LEU A 160 23.36 3.61 -14.99
N LEU A 161 24.37 4.43 -15.32
CA LEU A 161 24.19 5.84 -15.63
C LEU A 161 23.39 6.01 -16.93
N ASP A 162 23.64 5.19 -17.96
CA ASP A 162 22.86 5.20 -19.19
C ASP A 162 21.39 4.84 -18.95
N GLU A 163 21.12 3.81 -18.15
CA GLU A 163 19.74 3.45 -17.75
C GLU A 163 19.05 4.57 -16.96
N GLN A 164 19.77 5.23 -16.03
CA GLN A 164 19.23 6.37 -15.28
C GLN A 164 19.00 7.59 -16.17
N LEU A 165 19.87 7.83 -17.15
CA LEU A 165 19.72 8.89 -18.14
C LEU A 165 18.47 8.65 -18.99
N GLU A 166 18.28 7.42 -19.46
CA GLU A 166 17.08 7.02 -20.22
C GLU A 166 15.81 7.18 -19.37
N MET A 167 15.81 6.72 -18.12
CA MET A 167 14.69 6.85 -17.20
C MET A 167 14.37 8.32 -16.87
N ALA A 168 15.40 9.16 -16.68
CA ALA A 168 15.24 10.59 -16.44
C ALA A 168 14.67 11.31 -17.67
N MET A 169 15.14 10.96 -18.88
CA MET A 169 14.59 11.50 -20.14
C MET A 169 13.12 11.09 -20.33
N SER A 170 12.79 9.82 -20.10
CA SER A 170 11.40 9.32 -20.15
C SER A 170 10.50 10.02 -19.13
N THR A 171 10.99 10.24 -17.90
CA THR A 171 10.24 10.96 -16.86
C THR A 171 10.03 12.43 -17.22
N LYS A 172 11.04 13.10 -17.78
CA LYS A 172 10.92 14.47 -18.29
C LYS A 172 9.85 14.56 -19.39
N GLU A 173 9.85 13.62 -20.33
CA GLU A 173 8.83 13.59 -21.38
C GLU A 173 7.43 13.32 -20.81
N ASN A 174 7.30 12.40 -19.86
CA ASN A 174 6.02 12.09 -19.22
C ASN A 174 5.47 13.29 -18.43
N VAL A 175 6.30 14.04 -17.72
CA VAL A 175 5.89 15.27 -17.01
C VAL A 175 5.46 16.35 -18.01
N ALA A 176 6.19 16.52 -19.12
CA ALA A 176 5.79 17.45 -20.18
C ALA A 176 4.43 17.06 -20.78
N ARG A 177 4.22 15.77 -21.09
CA ARG A 177 2.94 15.23 -21.58
C ARG A 177 1.80 15.44 -20.57
N GLN A 178 2.06 15.23 -19.27
CA GLN A 178 1.08 15.48 -18.21
C GLN A 178 0.71 16.97 -18.12
N GLY A 179 1.67 17.89 -18.28
CA GLY A 179 1.40 19.33 -18.32
C GLY A 179 0.45 19.73 -19.45
N ILE A 180 0.62 19.14 -20.63
CA ILE A 180 -0.27 19.35 -21.79
C ILE A 180 -1.67 18.78 -21.50
N ASN A 181 -1.76 17.59 -20.92
CA ASN A 181 -3.04 16.97 -20.55
C ASN A 181 -3.81 17.77 -19.48
N LEU A 182 -3.12 18.29 -18.46
CA LEU A 182 -3.71 19.15 -17.44
C LEU A 182 -4.26 20.44 -18.04
N ARG A 183 -3.54 21.04 -18.99
CA ARG A 183 -4.05 22.20 -19.75
C ARG A 183 -5.29 21.83 -20.57
N GLY A 184 -5.30 20.63 -21.16
CA GLY A 184 -6.48 20.06 -21.84
C GLY A 184 -7.68 19.89 -20.90
N ILE A 185 -7.47 19.38 -19.69
CA ILE A 185 -8.51 19.22 -18.66
C ILE A 185 -9.02 20.59 -18.20
N SER A 186 -8.13 21.57 -17.96
CA SER A 186 -8.51 22.94 -17.60
C SER A 186 -9.40 23.57 -18.67
N ASN A 187 -9.07 23.39 -19.94
CA ASN A 187 -9.90 23.85 -21.06
C ASN A 187 -11.27 23.15 -21.09
N ARG A 188 -11.34 21.83 -20.86
CA ARG A 188 -12.61 21.09 -20.77
C ARG A 188 -13.44 21.52 -19.57
N LEU A 189 -12.82 21.72 -18.41
CA LEU A 189 -13.48 22.21 -17.20
C LEU A 189 -14.05 23.61 -17.45
N HIS A 190 -13.29 24.51 -18.07
CA HIS A 190 -13.77 25.82 -18.47
C HIS A 190 -14.97 25.76 -19.44
N GLN A 191 -14.98 24.79 -20.37
CA GLN A 191 -16.15 24.53 -21.22
C GLN A 191 -17.36 23.98 -20.45
N VAL A 192 -17.15 23.14 -19.43
CA VAL A 192 -18.21 22.64 -18.54
C VAL A 192 -18.77 23.78 -17.67
N THR A 193 -17.92 24.65 -17.13
CA THR A 193 -18.34 25.86 -16.40
C THR A 193 -19.20 26.77 -17.27
N LYS A 194 -18.89 26.92 -18.56
CA LYS A 194 -19.75 27.65 -19.52
C LYS A 194 -21.12 27.00 -19.74
N LYS A 195 -21.26 25.68 -19.53
CA LYS A 195 -22.56 24.97 -19.59
C LYS A 195 -23.32 24.96 -18.27
N TYR A 196 -22.68 25.30 -17.16
CA TYR A 196 -23.31 25.43 -15.84
C TYR A 196 -24.53 26.39 -15.79
N PRO A 197 -24.51 27.58 -16.43
CA PRO A 197 -25.72 28.43 -16.49
C PRO A 197 -26.88 27.80 -17.28
N ALA A 198 -26.61 26.91 -18.25
CA ALA A 198 -27.66 26.17 -18.96
C ALA A 198 -28.33 25.10 -18.08
N ILE A 199 -27.56 24.46 -17.19
CA ILE A 199 -28.11 23.51 -16.19
C ILE A 199 -28.96 24.26 -15.17
N ASN A 200 -28.57 25.46 -14.75
CA ASN A 200 -29.39 26.28 -13.84
C ASN A 200 -30.74 26.67 -14.49
N ASN A 201 -30.74 27.02 -15.78
CA ASN A 201 -31.97 27.29 -16.53
C ASN A 201 -32.88 26.05 -16.64
N LEU A 202 -32.32 24.85 -16.79
CA LEU A 202 -33.10 23.61 -16.78
C LEU A 202 -33.66 23.29 -15.39
N MET A 203 -32.84 23.48 -14.34
CA MET A 203 -33.27 23.30 -12.95
C MET A 203 -34.38 24.28 -12.56
N GLN A 204 -34.31 25.52 -13.03
CA GLN A 204 -35.33 26.54 -12.82
C GLN A 204 -36.62 26.22 -13.61
N LYS A 205 -36.52 25.74 -14.85
CA LYS A 205 -37.67 25.24 -15.64
C LYS A 205 -38.36 24.05 -14.96
N ILE A 206 -37.61 23.16 -14.31
CA ILE A 206 -38.18 22.03 -13.55
C ILE A 206 -38.90 22.53 -12.29
N LYS A 207 -38.33 23.49 -11.54
CA LYS A 207 -38.99 24.07 -10.35
C LYS A 207 -40.29 24.81 -10.69
N THR A 208 -40.35 25.55 -11.79
CA THR A 208 -41.55 26.30 -12.18
C THR A 208 -42.73 25.39 -12.57
N LYS A 209 -42.48 24.22 -13.20
CA LYS A 209 -43.53 23.22 -13.44
C LYS A 209 -44.09 22.64 -12.15
N LYS A 210 -43.24 22.38 -11.15
CA LYS A 210 -43.67 21.84 -9.85
C LYS A 210 -44.51 22.85 -9.06
N GLN A 211 -44.16 24.13 -9.09
CA GLN A 211 -44.91 25.20 -8.42
C GLN A 211 -46.31 25.41 -9.01
N LYS A 212 -46.47 25.36 -10.35
CA LYS A 212 -47.78 25.51 -10.99
C LYS A 212 -48.78 24.44 -10.55
N ASN A 213 -48.34 23.18 -10.43
CA ASN A 213 -49.22 22.09 -10.01
C ASN A 213 -49.68 22.25 -8.55
N THR A 214 -48.80 22.72 -7.65
CA THR A 214 -49.15 22.98 -6.25
C THR A 214 -50.16 24.13 -6.13
N VAL A 215 -50.01 25.20 -6.91
CA VAL A 215 -50.95 26.33 -6.90
C VAL A 215 -52.34 25.91 -7.39
N ILE A 216 -52.42 25.11 -8.47
CA ILE A 216 -53.70 24.59 -8.98
C ILE A 216 -54.38 23.71 -7.93
N LEU A 217 -53.64 22.81 -7.30
CA LEU A 217 -54.18 21.93 -6.26
C LEU A 217 -54.72 22.74 -5.06
N ALA A 218 -53.97 23.75 -4.59
CA ALA A 218 -54.39 24.61 -3.48
C ALA A 218 -55.65 25.42 -3.82
N ALA A 219 -55.77 25.93 -5.06
CA ALA A 219 -56.94 26.67 -5.51
C ALA A 219 -58.20 25.79 -5.52
N VAL A 220 -58.10 24.54 -5.99
CA VAL A 220 -59.23 23.60 -6.01
C VAL A 220 -59.69 23.27 -4.59
N ILE A 221 -58.75 23.01 -3.67
CA ILE A 221 -59.07 22.73 -2.26
C ILE A 221 -59.76 23.95 -1.63
N SER A 222 -59.24 25.16 -1.83
CA SER A 222 -59.84 26.38 -1.30
C SER A 222 -61.25 26.61 -1.83
N PHE A 223 -61.48 26.40 -3.13
CA PHE A 223 -62.81 26.53 -3.73
C PHE A 223 -63.81 25.50 -3.16
N CYS A 224 -63.36 24.26 -2.99
CA CYS A 224 -64.18 23.19 -2.42
C CYS A 224 -64.58 23.50 -0.98
N LEU A 225 -63.65 24.02 -0.16
CA LEU A 225 -63.93 24.42 1.22
C LEU A 225 -64.94 25.58 1.29
N ILE A 226 -64.80 26.61 0.44
CA ILE A 226 -65.74 27.73 0.38
C ILE A 226 -67.15 27.24 0.01
N PHE A 227 -67.24 26.35 -0.98
CA PHE A 227 -68.52 25.78 -1.41
C PHE A 227 -69.19 24.96 -0.29
N THR A 228 -68.43 24.14 0.43
CA THR A 228 -68.99 23.37 1.58
C THR A 228 -69.49 24.27 2.71
N ILE A 229 -68.80 25.37 3.00
CA ILE A 229 -69.21 26.33 4.03
C ILE A 229 -70.50 27.06 3.61
N PHE A 230 -70.58 27.48 2.35
CA PHE A 230 -71.78 28.14 1.82
C PHE A 230 -73.01 27.23 1.88
N TRP A 231 -72.87 25.95 1.55
CA TRP A 231 -73.96 24.96 1.62
C TRP A 231 -74.39 24.63 3.05
N ILE A 232 -73.50 24.73 4.04
CA ILE A 232 -73.85 24.52 5.45
C ILE A 232 -74.57 25.73 6.05
N ILE A 233 -74.26 26.94 5.59
CA ILE A 233 -74.82 28.19 6.11
C ILE A 233 -76.21 28.49 5.53
N ASN A 234 -76.49 27.99 4.32
CA ASN A 234 -77.70 28.30 3.55
C ASN A 234 -78.58 27.08 3.35
#